data_AF-A0A399EWU2-F1
#
_entry.id   AF-A0A399EWU2-F1
#
_cell.length_a   1.000
_cell.length_b   1.000
_cell.length_c   1.000
_cell.angle_alpha   90.00
_cell.angle_beta   90.00
_cell.angle_gamma   90.00
#
_symmetry.space_group_name_H-M   'P 1'
#
loop_
_entity.id
_entity.type
_entity.pdbx_description
1 polymer ?
#
loop_
_entity_poly.entity_id
_entity_poly.type
_entity_poly.pdbx_seq_one_letter_code
_entity_poly.pdbx_strand_id
1 'polypeptide(L)'
;MLNQSRAHTSSQGRSFFQQAWIRFKRHPLARLGAVVLLVFYLGALFADFLAPYPEEKSFRDFSYAPPTRIFWRDENGRLTRPYVCASERRRNPETFKVEVITDCERGRYPIYFFVEGEPYRFLGLIPSNLHLFGGPWLLEDKAKLFLWGADDFGRDIWGRIWFGARISLTIGIFAVALALVIGVFMGSLAGYYAGRPVTFSIGVLNPEFWHFVRANRLVDHLWALLGLLLLLGLVWTMGQGYQQFIRPDLQRVSTLALAGLGLVGGVALMGALLYFLVWRSHLARALLWLLAWVGVAWLVWITVYGFLQTSRGLEAVLAGLIGAVLLGAIGYVLLWPRVEFDLDTLIMRTVEVLAAIPDLFLLIILSVLIPMEVPPAVRFVLVVTILSFVNWGGLARIIRSQVLQLREMEYAQAAQALGAGDARIILRHVLPGTYTYLIVAVTLAIPGFILGESGLSFLGLGIQEPATSWGLMLSKAQATGITAFTERPWLLIPGVFILLAVLAYNFLGDGLRDALDPRTKV
;
A
#
# COMPACT_ATOMS: atom_id res chain seq x y z
N MET A 1 -31.84 -8.77 -50.91
CA MET A 1 -32.45 -8.54 -49.59
C MET A 1 -32.65 -9.80 -48.73
N LEU A 2 -32.38 -11.03 -49.21
CA LEU A 2 -32.58 -12.27 -48.43
C LEU A 2 -31.35 -12.83 -47.71
N ASN A 3 -30.18 -12.18 -47.79
CA ASN A 3 -28.93 -12.66 -47.17
C ASN A 3 -28.51 -11.90 -45.91
N GLN A 4 -29.22 -10.83 -45.54
CA GLN A 4 -28.97 -10.07 -44.30
C GLN A 4 -29.77 -10.59 -43.10
N SER A 5 -30.80 -11.42 -43.32
CA SER A 5 -31.63 -11.97 -42.25
C SER A 5 -31.03 -13.20 -41.55
N ARG A 6 -30.04 -13.88 -42.14
CA ARG A 6 -29.36 -15.04 -41.52
C ARG A 6 -28.19 -14.67 -40.61
N ALA A 7 -27.66 -13.44 -40.70
CA ALA A 7 -26.58 -12.99 -39.81
C ALA A 7 -27.09 -12.51 -38.44
N HIS A 8 -28.38 -12.17 -38.33
CA HIS A 8 -28.97 -11.68 -37.07
C HIS A 8 -29.47 -12.77 -36.13
N THR A 9 -29.48 -14.04 -36.54
CA THR A 9 -30.04 -15.15 -35.75
C THR A 9 -29.03 -15.92 -34.91
N SER A 10 -27.72 -15.61 -34.95
CA SER A 10 -26.71 -16.31 -34.14
C SER A 10 -26.16 -15.54 -32.93
N SER A 11 -26.64 -14.33 -32.64
CA SER A 11 -26.21 -13.54 -31.47
C SER A 11 -27.17 -13.60 -30.27
N GLN A 12 -28.36 -14.21 -30.43
CA GLN A 12 -29.34 -14.30 -29.34
C GLN A 12 -29.02 -15.51 -28.44
N GLY A 13 -28.42 -15.23 -27.27
CA GLY A 13 -28.27 -16.21 -26.20
C GLY A 13 -26.96 -16.15 -25.40
N ARG A 14 -25.97 -15.34 -25.80
CA ARG A 14 -24.67 -15.27 -25.09
C ARG A 14 -24.61 -14.08 -24.13
N SER A 15 -24.24 -14.35 -22.88
CA SER A 15 -24.01 -13.33 -21.85
C SER A 15 -22.96 -12.31 -22.29
N PHE A 16 -23.05 -11.06 -21.82
CA PHE A 16 -22.08 -9.99 -22.08
C PHE A 16 -20.63 -10.45 -21.87
N PHE A 17 -20.36 -11.12 -20.75
CA PHE A 17 -19.03 -11.65 -20.44
C PHE A 17 -18.56 -12.75 -21.38
N GLN A 18 -19.49 -13.57 -21.90
CA GLN A 18 -19.14 -14.59 -22.91
C GLN A 18 -18.74 -13.94 -24.23
N GLN A 19 -19.42 -12.87 -24.63
CA GLN A 19 -19.08 -12.12 -25.84
C GLN A 19 -17.74 -11.39 -25.68
N ALA A 20 -17.52 -10.73 -24.53
CA ALA A 20 -16.25 -10.09 -24.19
C ALA A 20 -15.09 -11.11 -24.22
N TRP A 21 -15.26 -12.29 -23.63
CA TRP A 21 -14.24 -13.34 -23.63
C TRP A 21 -13.86 -13.82 -25.04
N ILE A 22 -14.84 -13.96 -25.94
CA ILE A 22 -14.58 -14.33 -27.34
C ILE A 22 -13.78 -13.24 -28.05
N ARG A 23 -14.11 -11.96 -27.84
CA ARG A 23 -13.38 -10.82 -28.40
C ARG A 23 -11.95 -10.77 -27.87
N PHE A 24 -11.78 -10.93 -26.56
CA PHE A 24 -10.47 -10.99 -25.91
C PHE A 24 -9.57 -12.06 -26.52
N LYS A 25 -10.09 -13.28 -26.71
CA LYS A 25 -9.34 -14.39 -27.35
C LYS A 25 -8.94 -14.14 -28.79
N ARG A 26 -9.56 -13.19 -29.51
CA ARG A 26 -9.18 -12.84 -30.87
C ARG A 26 -8.02 -11.84 -30.91
N HIS A 27 -7.81 -11.05 -29.86
CA HIS A 27 -6.76 -10.04 -29.82
C HIS A 27 -5.36 -10.69 -29.65
N PRO A 28 -4.44 -10.58 -30.64
CA PRO A 28 -3.17 -11.32 -30.60
C PRO A 28 -2.23 -10.83 -29.49
N LEU A 29 -2.09 -9.51 -29.31
CA LEU A 29 -1.21 -8.93 -28.28
C LEU A 29 -1.71 -9.25 -26.88
N ALA A 30 -3.04 -9.26 -26.67
CA ALA A 30 -3.61 -9.55 -25.36
C ALA A 30 -3.39 -11.01 -24.95
N ARG A 31 -3.48 -11.94 -25.92
CA ARG A 31 -3.12 -13.34 -25.69
C ARG A 31 -1.66 -13.50 -25.35
N LEU A 32 -0.76 -12.80 -26.07
CA LEU A 32 0.66 -12.82 -25.77
C LEU A 32 0.92 -12.34 -24.34
N GLY A 33 0.35 -11.18 -23.96
CA GLY A 33 0.46 -10.65 -22.60
C GLY A 33 -0.08 -11.61 -21.55
N ALA A 34 -1.26 -12.19 -21.77
CA ALA A 34 -1.84 -13.18 -20.87
C ALA A 34 -0.97 -14.43 -20.69
N VAL A 35 -0.36 -14.94 -21.77
CA VAL A 35 0.55 -16.10 -21.72
C VAL A 35 1.83 -15.76 -20.97
N VAL A 36 2.43 -14.59 -21.23
CA VAL A 36 3.64 -14.13 -20.53
C VAL A 36 3.36 -13.99 -19.03
N LEU A 37 2.26 -13.34 -18.65
CA LEU A 37 1.86 -13.21 -17.26
C LEU A 37 1.59 -14.57 -16.62
N LEU A 38 0.91 -15.49 -17.32
CA LEU A 38 0.69 -16.84 -16.82
C LEU A 38 2.01 -17.56 -16.52
N VAL A 39 3.00 -17.48 -17.42
CA VAL A 39 4.33 -18.06 -17.20
C VAL A 39 5.01 -17.41 -15.99
N PHE A 40 4.92 -16.08 -15.85
CA PHE A 40 5.53 -15.36 -14.73
C PHE A 40 4.88 -15.70 -13.39
N TYR A 41 3.55 -15.77 -13.32
CA TYR A 41 2.84 -16.15 -12.11
C TYR A 41 3.06 -17.62 -11.75
N LEU A 42 3.11 -18.53 -12.73
CA LEU A 42 3.47 -19.92 -12.49
C LEU A 42 4.92 -20.04 -12.00
N GLY A 43 5.86 -19.32 -12.62
CA GLY A 43 7.25 -19.33 -12.17
C GLY A 43 7.44 -18.74 -10.77
N ALA A 44 6.71 -17.67 -10.43
CA ALA A 44 6.69 -17.10 -9.08
C ALA A 44 6.08 -18.06 -8.03
N LEU A 45 5.01 -18.78 -8.43
CA LEU A 45 4.36 -19.78 -7.59
C LEU A 45 5.31 -20.95 -7.30
N PHE A 46 6.00 -21.44 -8.33
CA PHE A 46 6.94 -22.56 -8.26
C PHE A 46 8.40 -22.12 -8.06
N ALA A 47 8.65 -20.92 -7.55
CA ALA A 47 10.02 -20.40 -7.41
C ALA A 47 10.93 -21.33 -6.59
N ASP A 48 10.42 -21.89 -5.49
CA ASP A 48 11.18 -22.82 -4.64
C ASP A 48 11.54 -24.13 -5.36
N PHE A 49 10.72 -24.56 -6.33
CA PHE A 49 10.99 -25.74 -7.15
C PHE A 49 11.91 -25.41 -8.33
N LEU A 50 11.80 -24.21 -8.90
CA LEU A 50 12.60 -23.77 -10.04
C LEU A 50 14.03 -23.35 -9.66
N ALA A 51 14.25 -22.89 -8.43
CA ALA A 51 15.54 -22.44 -7.96
C ALA A 51 16.40 -23.65 -7.53
N PRO A 52 17.67 -23.76 -7.96
CA PRO A 52 18.56 -24.84 -7.50
C PRO A 52 19.01 -24.65 -6.04
N TYR A 53 18.84 -23.45 -5.49
CA TYR A 53 19.23 -23.08 -4.13
C TYR A 53 18.10 -22.34 -3.42
N PRO A 54 17.99 -22.45 -2.08
CA PRO A 54 17.12 -21.59 -1.29
C PRO A 54 17.47 -20.10 -1.44
N GLU A 55 16.49 -19.22 -1.23
CA GLU A 55 16.62 -17.76 -1.39
C GLU A 55 17.81 -17.16 -0.60
N GLU A 56 18.07 -17.67 0.59
CA GLU A 56 19.10 -17.17 1.51
C GLU A 56 20.50 -17.76 1.24
N LYS A 57 20.62 -18.82 0.43
CA LYS A 57 21.88 -19.52 0.21
C LYS A 57 22.85 -18.63 -0.58
N SER A 58 24.01 -18.37 0.02
CA SER A 58 25.00 -17.40 -0.48
C SER A 58 26.40 -18.01 -0.49
N PHE A 59 27.11 -17.84 -1.60
CA PHE A 59 28.47 -18.32 -1.79
C PHE A 59 29.44 -17.13 -1.96
N ARG A 60 29.88 -16.54 -0.84
CA ARG A 60 30.73 -15.32 -0.85
C ARG A 60 32.03 -15.44 -1.67
N ASP A 61 32.54 -16.65 -1.86
CA ASP A 61 33.73 -16.89 -2.69
C ASP A 61 33.46 -16.71 -4.20
N PHE A 62 32.18 -16.76 -4.60
CA PHE A 62 31.71 -16.64 -5.98
C PHE A 62 30.94 -15.33 -6.21
N SER A 63 31.27 -14.26 -5.47
CA SER A 63 30.76 -12.92 -5.72
C SER A 63 30.97 -12.51 -7.17
N TYR A 64 29.88 -12.11 -7.85
CA TYR A 64 29.86 -11.75 -9.27
C TYR A 64 30.36 -12.85 -10.20
N ALA A 65 30.13 -14.13 -9.85
CA ALA A 65 30.44 -15.22 -10.76
C ALA A 65 29.63 -15.11 -12.07
N PRO A 66 30.25 -15.30 -13.25
CA PRO A 66 29.53 -15.33 -14.51
C PRO A 66 28.60 -16.55 -14.61
N PRO A 67 27.64 -16.55 -15.56
CA PRO A 67 26.84 -17.72 -15.88
C PRO A 67 27.69 -18.98 -16.09
N THR A 68 27.34 -20.05 -15.39
CA THR A 68 28.04 -21.33 -15.47
C THR A 68 27.87 -21.92 -16.86
N ARG A 69 28.98 -22.31 -17.49
CA ARG A 69 28.95 -22.95 -18.80
C ARG A 69 28.46 -24.39 -18.68
N ILE A 70 27.42 -24.71 -19.44
CA ILE A 70 26.84 -26.06 -19.51
C ILE A 70 27.42 -26.78 -20.73
N PHE A 71 28.04 -27.93 -20.50
CA PHE A 71 28.63 -28.76 -21.55
C PHE A 71 27.66 -29.89 -21.92
N TRP A 72 27.50 -30.12 -23.22
CA TRP A 72 26.60 -31.16 -23.77
C TRP A 72 27.36 -32.32 -24.40
N ARG A 73 28.67 -32.16 -24.61
CA ARG A 73 29.52 -33.14 -25.28
C ARG A 73 30.76 -33.36 -24.46
N ASP A 74 31.19 -34.61 -24.44
CA ASP A 74 32.45 -35.01 -23.82
C ASP A 74 33.65 -34.65 -24.69
N GLU A 75 34.88 -34.81 -24.19
CA GLU A 75 36.13 -34.57 -24.93
C GLU A 75 36.20 -35.34 -26.26
N ASN A 76 35.56 -36.51 -26.32
CA ASN A 76 35.50 -37.36 -27.50
C ASN A 76 34.37 -36.98 -28.48
N GLY A 77 33.71 -35.83 -28.29
CA GLY A 77 32.63 -35.33 -29.15
C GLY A 77 31.29 -36.08 -29.03
N ARG A 78 31.22 -37.11 -28.18
CA ARG A 78 30.00 -37.87 -27.88
C ARG A 78 29.00 -37.01 -27.10
N LEU A 79 27.73 -37.08 -27.51
CA LEU A 79 26.64 -36.40 -26.80
C LEU A 79 26.46 -37.04 -25.42
N THR A 80 26.62 -36.26 -24.37
CA THR A 80 26.42 -36.66 -22.99
C THR A 80 25.25 -35.89 -22.39
N ARG A 81 24.83 -36.29 -21.18
CA ARG A 81 23.90 -35.47 -20.40
C ARG A 81 24.54 -34.10 -20.13
N PRO A 82 23.75 -33.01 -20.06
CA PRO A 82 24.28 -31.71 -19.73
C PRO A 82 25.03 -31.79 -18.39
N TYR A 83 26.27 -31.32 -18.36
CA TYR A 83 27.11 -31.36 -17.18
C TYR A 83 27.82 -30.02 -16.96
N VAL A 84 28.20 -29.78 -15.71
CA VAL A 84 29.05 -28.67 -15.31
C VAL A 84 30.37 -29.18 -14.77
N CYS A 85 31.40 -28.37 -14.87
CA CYS A 85 32.71 -28.68 -14.31
C CYS A 85 32.90 -27.95 -12.98
N ALA A 86 33.88 -28.39 -12.19
CA ALA A 86 34.25 -27.67 -10.98
C ALA A 86 34.64 -26.21 -11.32
N SER A 87 34.21 -25.26 -10.50
CA SER A 87 34.54 -23.85 -10.67
C SER A 87 35.54 -23.45 -9.59
N GLU A 88 36.67 -22.88 -10.00
CA GLU A 88 37.71 -22.40 -9.09
C GLU A 88 37.88 -20.88 -9.25
N ARG A 89 37.98 -20.20 -8.11
CA ARG A 89 38.33 -18.79 -8.07
C ARG A 89 39.85 -18.66 -8.21
N ARG A 90 40.34 -18.15 -9.35
CA ARG A 90 41.75 -17.78 -9.51
C ARG A 90 41.90 -16.29 -9.67
N ARG A 91 42.96 -15.74 -9.08
CA ARG A 91 43.36 -14.36 -9.35
C ARG A 91 44.30 -14.38 -10.55
N ASN A 92 43.90 -13.71 -11.61
CA ASN A 92 44.75 -13.55 -12.78
C ASN A 92 45.99 -12.72 -12.37
N PRO A 93 47.22 -13.22 -12.56
CA PRO A 93 48.44 -12.56 -12.08
C PRO A 93 48.77 -11.27 -12.83
N GLU A 94 48.25 -11.08 -14.05
CA GLU A 94 48.52 -9.90 -14.88
C GLU A 94 47.49 -8.80 -14.64
N THR A 95 46.20 -9.16 -14.60
CA THR A 95 45.11 -8.19 -14.42
C THR A 95 44.77 -7.96 -12.95
N PHE A 96 45.30 -8.79 -12.04
CA PHE A 96 44.93 -8.89 -10.63
C PHE A 96 43.43 -9.10 -10.37
N LYS A 97 42.64 -9.35 -11.44
CA LYS A 97 41.20 -9.61 -11.36
C LYS A 97 40.96 -11.02 -10.87
N VAL A 98 39.90 -11.16 -10.09
CA VAL A 98 39.41 -12.46 -9.62
C VAL A 98 38.52 -13.03 -10.71
N GLU A 99 38.93 -14.13 -11.30
CA GLU A 99 38.19 -14.83 -12.36
C GLU A 99 37.76 -16.20 -11.87
N VAL A 100 36.55 -16.61 -12.26
CA VAL A 100 36.04 -17.96 -12.00
C VAL A 100 36.41 -18.82 -13.19
N ILE A 101 37.42 -19.67 -13.02
CA ILE A 101 37.90 -20.58 -14.07
C ILE A 101 37.17 -21.91 -13.92
N THR A 102 36.69 -22.42 -15.05
CA THR A 102 36.05 -23.74 -15.13
C THR A 102 37.14 -24.81 -15.30
N ASP A 103 37.29 -25.68 -14.30
CA ASP A 103 38.27 -26.76 -14.29
C ASP A 103 37.56 -28.11 -14.42
N CYS A 104 37.57 -28.66 -15.64
CA CYS A 104 36.94 -29.95 -15.96
C CYS A 104 37.81 -31.17 -15.61
N GLU A 105 39.09 -30.97 -15.27
CA GLU A 105 39.99 -32.05 -14.86
C GLU A 105 39.71 -32.47 -13.42
N ARG A 106 39.35 -31.50 -12.56
CA ARG A 106 38.96 -31.76 -11.17
C ARG A 106 37.66 -32.53 -10.99
N GLY A 107 36.81 -32.57 -12.01
CA GLY A 107 35.57 -33.35 -11.97
C GLY A 107 34.48 -32.81 -12.90
N ARG A 108 33.72 -33.74 -13.49
CA ARG A 108 32.57 -33.49 -14.35
C ARG A 108 31.30 -33.92 -13.62
N TYR A 109 30.37 -32.99 -13.44
CA TYR A 109 29.17 -33.18 -12.64
C TYR A 109 27.92 -33.10 -13.52
N PRO A 110 27.24 -34.23 -13.79
CA PRO A 110 26.04 -34.21 -14.62
C PRO A 110 24.88 -33.50 -13.90
N ILE A 111 24.12 -32.71 -14.67
CA ILE A 111 22.87 -32.10 -14.24
C ILE A 111 21.75 -33.12 -14.42
N TYR A 112 21.02 -33.37 -13.33
CA TYR A 112 19.82 -34.18 -13.30
C TYR A 112 18.59 -33.28 -13.17
N PHE A 113 17.47 -33.72 -13.70
CA PHE A 113 16.17 -33.07 -13.50
C PHE A 113 15.40 -33.78 -12.38
N PHE A 114 14.55 -33.03 -11.67
CA PHE A 114 13.74 -33.54 -10.55
C PHE A 114 14.60 -34.22 -9.48
N VAL A 115 15.52 -33.45 -8.91
CA VAL A 115 16.48 -33.93 -7.91
C VAL A 115 16.06 -33.57 -6.50
N GLU A 116 16.45 -34.41 -5.55
CA GLU A 116 16.42 -34.05 -4.15
C GLU A 116 17.61 -33.12 -3.84
N GLY A 117 17.31 -31.92 -3.34
CA GLY A 117 18.27 -30.90 -2.95
C GLY A 117 17.98 -30.38 -1.54
N GLU A 118 18.36 -29.12 -1.26
CA GLU A 118 18.16 -28.54 0.06
C GLU A 118 16.66 -28.44 0.40
N PRO A 119 16.26 -28.74 1.65
CA PRO A 119 14.86 -28.71 2.04
C PRO A 119 14.32 -27.28 2.05
N TYR A 120 13.12 -27.10 1.50
CA TYR A 120 12.38 -25.85 1.50
C TYR A 120 10.92 -26.08 1.92
N ARG A 121 10.20 -24.98 2.16
CA ARG A 121 8.76 -25.02 2.43
C ARG A 121 8.02 -24.42 1.25
N PHE A 122 7.43 -25.27 0.43
CA PHE A 122 6.58 -24.84 -0.69
C PHE A 122 5.41 -24.02 -0.13
N LEU A 123 5.30 -22.77 -0.59
CA LEU A 123 4.34 -21.79 -0.08
C LEU A 123 4.38 -21.58 1.44
N GLY A 124 5.50 -21.92 2.10
CA GLY A 124 5.64 -21.85 3.56
C GLY A 124 4.91 -22.97 4.33
N LEU A 125 4.17 -23.85 3.66
CA LEU A 125 3.28 -24.83 4.30
C LEU A 125 3.72 -26.28 4.08
N ILE A 126 4.13 -26.64 2.86
CA ILE A 126 4.40 -28.03 2.49
C ILE A 126 5.91 -28.24 2.45
N PRO A 127 6.50 -29.05 3.37
CA PRO A 127 7.91 -29.37 3.30
C PRO A 127 8.19 -30.18 2.03
N SER A 128 9.18 -29.75 1.26
CA SER A 128 9.63 -30.40 0.02
C SER A 128 11.13 -30.22 -0.12
N ASN A 129 11.78 -31.14 -0.80
CA ASN A 129 13.20 -31.09 -1.15
C ASN A 129 13.41 -31.28 -2.67
N LEU A 130 12.33 -31.30 -3.45
CA LEU A 130 12.39 -31.53 -4.89
C LEU A 130 12.72 -30.23 -5.64
N HIS A 131 13.78 -30.24 -6.44
CA HIS A 131 14.19 -29.13 -7.29
C HIS A 131 14.19 -29.53 -8.76
N LEU A 132 13.89 -28.59 -9.66
CA LEU A 132 13.75 -28.86 -11.09
C LEU A 132 15.05 -29.39 -11.70
N PHE A 133 16.19 -28.82 -11.34
CA PHE A 133 17.49 -29.23 -11.85
C PHE A 133 18.57 -29.09 -10.78
N GLY A 134 19.56 -29.98 -10.81
CA GLY A 134 20.69 -29.98 -9.88
C GLY A 134 21.36 -31.35 -9.83
N GLY A 135 21.95 -31.70 -8.70
CA GLY A 135 22.49 -33.03 -8.46
C GLY A 135 23.05 -33.19 -7.05
N PRO A 136 23.39 -34.43 -6.63
CA PRO A 136 23.93 -34.69 -5.30
C PRO A 136 25.20 -33.89 -4.99
N TRP A 137 25.99 -33.60 -6.03
CA TRP A 137 27.19 -32.77 -5.96
C TRP A 137 26.93 -31.32 -5.53
N LEU A 138 25.69 -30.84 -5.64
CA LEU A 138 25.28 -29.52 -5.19
C LEU A 138 25.17 -29.48 -3.65
N LEU A 139 24.70 -30.56 -3.04
CA LEU A 139 24.60 -30.74 -1.58
C LEU A 139 25.97 -30.98 -0.95
N GLU A 140 26.85 -31.68 -1.67
CA GLU A 140 28.23 -31.93 -1.27
C GLU A 140 29.17 -30.73 -1.56
N ASP A 141 28.62 -29.62 -2.06
CA ASP A 141 29.33 -28.39 -2.41
C ASP A 141 30.51 -28.57 -3.41
N LYS A 142 30.54 -29.67 -4.16
CA LYS A 142 31.63 -30.02 -5.10
C LYS A 142 31.70 -29.15 -6.35
N ALA A 143 30.55 -28.66 -6.82
CA ALA A 143 30.44 -27.70 -7.91
C ALA A 143 29.25 -26.77 -7.67
N LYS A 144 29.23 -25.63 -8.39
CA LYS A 144 28.18 -24.61 -8.31
C LYS A 144 27.47 -24.48 -9.64
N LEU A 145 26.18 -24.13 -9.60
CA LEU A 145 25.32 -23.97 -10.76
C LEU A 145 24.67 -22.60 -10.75
N PHE A 146 25.30 -21.64 -11.40
CA PHE A 146 24.76 -20.29 -11.57
C PHE A 146 24.25 -20.12 -13.00
N LEU A 147 22.99 -20.47 -13.27
CA LEU A 147 22.43 -20.46 -14.64
C LEU A 147 22.53 -19.08 -15.30
N TRP A 148 22.25 -18.04 -14.52
CA TRP A 148 22.34 -16.65 -14.94
C TRP A 148 23.40 -15.88 -14.16
N GLY A 149 24.40 -16.57 -13.62
CA GLY A 149 25.45 -15.96 -12.82
C GLY A 149 25.00 -15.65 -11.39
N ALA A 150 25.90 -15.00 -10.67
CA ALA A 150 25.73 -14.69 -9.26
C ALA A 150 25.82 -13.18 -8.98
N ASP A 151 25.17 -12.76 -7.89
CA ASP A 151 25.21 -11.39 -7.40
C ASP A 151 26.49 -11.08 -6.59
N ASP A 152 26.53 -9.89 -5.99
CA ASP A 152 27.62 -9.39 -5.15
C ASP A 152 27.90 -10.25 -3.90
N PHE A 153 26.91 -10.99 -3.40
CA PHE A 153 27.04 -11.94 -2.31
C PHE A 153 27.19 -13.39 -2.81
N GLY A 154 27.35 -13.61 -4.11
CA GLY A 154 27.47 -14.94 -4.70
C GLY A 154 26.20 -15.77 -4.58
N ARG A 155 25.03 -15.12 -4.63
CA ARG A 155 23.71 -15.78 -4.69
C ARG A 155 23.27 -15.94 -6.13
N ASP A 156 22.62 -17.05 -6.43
CA ASP A 156 22.18 -17.38 -7.79
C ASP A 156 21.09 -16.43 -8.31
N ILE A 157 21.33 -15.81 -9.46
CA ILE A 157 20.40 -14.84 -10.07
C ILE A 157 19.18 -15.51 -10.64
N TRP A 158 19.29 -16.76 -11.11
CA TRP A 158 18.15 -17.52 -11.63
C TRP A 158 17.09 -17.71 -10.55
N GLY A 159 17.46 -18.28 -9.40
CA GLY A 159 16.56 -18.45 -8.27
C GLY A 159 16.00 -17.11 -7.79
N ARG A 160 16.88 -16.11 -7.62
CA ARG A 160 16.47 -14.77 -7.18
C ARG A 160 15.49 -14.08 -8.12
N ILE A 161 15.52 -14.34 -9.42
CA ILE A 161 14.53 -13.77 -10.35
C ILE A 161 13.12 -14.32 -10.08
N TRP A 162 12.99 -15.62 -9.81
CA TRP A 162 11.69 -16.23 -9.53
C TRP A 162 11.17 -15.87 -8.14
N PHE A 163 12.04 -15.85 -7.12
CA PHE A 163 11.69 -15.29 -5.81
C PHE A 163 11.33 -13.80 -5.91
N GLY A 164 12.04 -13.05 -6.74
CA GLY A 164 11.78 -11.64 -7.00
C GLY A 164 10.46 -11.41 -7.73
N ALA A 165 10.11 -12.31 -8.65
CA ALA A 165 8.83 -12.31 -9.35
C ALA A 165 7.67 -12.46 -8.36
N ARG A 166 7.81 -13.33 -7.36
CA ARG A 166 6.82 -13.51 -6.29
C ARG A 166 6.55 -12.19 -5.56
N ILE A 167 7.59 -11.43 -5.21
CA ILE A 167 7.42 -10.15 -4.51
C ILE A 167 6.91 -9.06 -5.45
N SER A 168 7.61 -8.76 -6.54
CA SER A 168 7.27 -7.63 -7.42
C SER A 168 5.90 -7.78 -8.09
N LEU A 169 5.51 -8.99 -8.52
CA LEU A 169 4.19 -9.21 -9.15
C LEU A 169 3.03 -9.19 -8.16
N THR A 170 3.25 -9.61 -6.90
CA THR A 170 2.19 -9.60 -5.89
C THR A 170 1.98 -8.20 -5.31
N ILE A 171 3.05 -7.39 -5.12
CA ILE A 171 2.90 -6.00 -4.70
C ILE A 171 2.03 -5.23 -5.70
N GLY A 172 2.25 -5.42 -7.00
CA GLY A 172 1.40 -4.82 -8.04
C GLY A 172 -0.09 -5.14 -7.87
N ILE A 173 -0.44 -6.40 -7.61
CA ILE A 173 -1.83 -6.83 -7.41
C ILE A 173 -2.41 -6.27 -6.10
N PHE A 174 -1.72 -6.48 -4.98
CA PHE A 174 -2.23 -6.09 -3.67
C PHE A 174 -2.36 -4.58 -3.52
N ALA A 175 -1.40 -3.82 -4.05
CA ALA A 175 -1.45 -2.37 -3.98
C ALA A 175 -2.57 -1.80 -4.85
N VAL A 176 -2.77 -2.33 -6.07
CA VAL A 176 -3.95 -1.94 -6.88
C VAL A 176 -5.25 -2.32 -6.20
N ALA A 177 -5.35 -3.52 -5.61
CA ALA A 177 -6.58 -3.95 -4.94
C ALA A 177 -6.93 -3.04 -3.76
N LEU A 178 -5.95 -2.70 -2.91
CA LEU A 178 -6.16 -1.80 -1.79
C LEU A 178 -6.47 -0.37 -2.25
N ALA A 179 -5.72 0.15 -3.23
CA ALA A 179 -5.99 1.45 -3.83
C ALA A 179 -7.38 1.52 -4.48
N LEU A 180 -7.83 0.43 -5.10
CA LEU A 180 -9.16 0.31 -5.68
C LEU A 180 -10.24 0.34 -4.61
N VAL A 181 -10.08 -0.41 -3.51
CA VAL A 181 -11.05 -0.40 -2.41
C VAL A 181 -11.22 1.02 -1.85
N ILE A 182 -10.11 1.70 -1.57
CA ILE A 182 -10.13 3.08 -1.06
C ILE A 182 -10.69 4.03 -2.13
N GLY A 183 -10.21 3.93 -3.37
CA GLY A 183 -10.60 4.80 -4.47
C GLY A 183 -12.06 4.67 -4.87
N VAL A 184 -12.58 3.45 -4.97
CA VAL A 184 -13.99 3.19 -5.26
C VAL A 184 -14.87 3.70 -4.12
N PHE A 185 -14.50 3.42 -2.87
CA PHE A 185 -15.26 3.87 -1.71
C PHE A 185 -15.32 5.40 -1.65
N MET A 186 -14.16 6.06 -1.64
CA MET A 186 -14.05 7.51 -1.52
C MET A 186 -14.61 8.23 -2.75
N GLY A 187 -14.32 7.72 -3.96
CA GLY A 187 -14.85 8.27 -5.21
C GLY A 187 -16.35 8.14 -5.34
N SER A 188 -16.94 7.03 -4.86
CA SER A 188 -18.39 6.85 -4.88
C SER A 188 -19.11 7.76 -3.90
N LEU A 189 -18.54 7.94 -2.70
CA LEU A 189 -19.07 8.91 -1.74
C LEU A 189 -18.99 10.33 -2.30
N ALA A 190 -17.82 10.74 -2.81
CA ALA A 190 -17.62 12.05 -3.41
C ALA A 190 -18.59 12.29 -4.59
N GLY A 191 -18.68 11.35 -5.52
CA GLY A 191 -19.53 11.49 -6.70
C GLY A 191 -21.02 11.45 -6.38
N TYR A 192 -21.45 10.62 -5.43
CA TYR A 192 -22.86 10.51 -5.08
C TYR A 192 -23.35 11.74 -4.30
N TYR A 193 -22.55 12.25 -3.37
CA TYR A 193 -22.87 13.43 -2.55
C TYR A 193 -22.44 14.78 -3.17
N ALA A 194 -21.80 14.79 -4.34
CA ALA A 194 -21.41 16.02 -5.03
C ALA A 194 -22.61 16.96 -5.25
N GLY A 195 -22.49 18.20 -4.76
CA GLY A 195 -23.56 19.21 -4.82
C GLY A 195 -24.70 18.97 -3.81
N ARG A 196 -24.57 18.00 -2.91
CA ARG A 196 -25.47 17.73 -1.78
C ARG A 196 -24.67 17.89 -0.47
N PRO A 197 -24.43 19.13 0.00
CA PRO A 197 -23.67 19.34 1.23
C PRO A 197 -24.34 18.59 2.39
N VAL A 198 -23.54 17.81 3.12
CA VAL A 198 -24.02 17.14 4.33
C VAL A 198 -23.91 18.15 5.46
N THR A 199 -25.06 18.65 5.89
CA THR A 199 -25.14 19.61 6.99
C THR A 199 -24.93 18.87 8.30
N PHE A 200 -23.73 18.99 8.88
CA PHE A 200 -23.47 18.50 10.22
C PHE A 200 -23.68 19.62 11.23
N SER A 201 -24.75 19.48 12.01
CA SER A 201 -25.00 20.27 13.20
C SER A 201 -24.15 19.70 14.35
N ILE A 202 -22.84 19.98 14.39
CA ILE A 202 -21.93 19.53 15.48
C ILE A 202 -21.68 20.65 16.51
N GLY A 203 -22.21 21.85 16.28
CA GLY A 203 -22.05 22.97 17.20
C GLY A 203 -22.71 22.70 18.56
N VAL A 204 -21.94 22.82 19.65
CA VAL A 204 -22.45 22.72 21.05
C VAL A 204 -23.48 23.83 21.34
N LEU A 205 -23.55 24.86 20.51
CA LEU A 205 -24.51 25.96 20.62
C LEU A 205 -25.72 25.80 19.68
N ASN A 206 -25.78 24.74 18.86
CA ASN A 206 -26.91 24.46 17.99
C ASN A 206 -28.01 23.71 18.77
N PRO A 207 -29.26 24.21 18.81
CA PRO A 207 -30.38 23.50 19.41
C PRO A 207 -30.63 22.11 18.80
N GLU A 208 -30.43 21.96 17.48
CA GLU A 208 -30.61 20.70 16.76
C GLU A 208 -29.57 19.64 17.18
N PHE A 209 -28.33 20.05 17.48
CA PHE A 209 -27.29 19.16 18.00
C PHE A 209 -27.74 18.53 19.33
N TRP A 210 -28.25 19.33 20.26
CA TRP A 210 -28.75 18.82 21.54
C TRP A 210 -30.05 18.02 21.40
N HIS A 211 -30.85 18.27 20.37
CA HIS A 211 -31.98 17.40 20.06
C HIS A 211 -31.53 16.03 19.53
N PHE A 212 -30.56 15.99 18.63
CA PHE A 212 -29.95 14.75 18.14
C PHE A 212 -29.25 13.95 19.25
N VAL A 213 -28.46 14.62 20.08
CA VAL A 213 -27.76 14.01 21.23
C VAL A 213 -28.76 13.40 22.20
N ARG A 214 -29.84 14.11 22.55
CA ARG A 214 -30.90 13.61 23.45
C ARG A 214 -31.81 12.55 22.81
N ALA A 215 -31.86 12.46 21.47
CA ALA A 215 -32.70 11.48 20.77
C ALA A 215 -32.05 10.10 20.66
N ASN A 216 -30.71 10.01 20.76
CA ASN A 216 -29.96 8.78 20.55
C ASN A 216 -29.46 8.17 21.87
N ARG A 217 -30.10 7.06 22.31
CA ARG A 217 -29.69 6.31 23.52
C ARG A 217 -28.23 5.83 23.50
N LEU A 218 -27.66 5.56 22.32
CA LEU A 218 -26.24 5.21 22.18
C LEU A 218 -25.30 6.35 22.58
N VAL A 219 -25.70 7.59 22.30
CA VAL A 219 -24.90 8.78 22.64
C VAL A 219 -24.93 9.02 24.15
N ASP A 220 -26.06 8.77 24.82
CA ASP A 220 -26.14 8.78 26.29
C ASP A 220 -25.17 7.76 26.93
N HIS A 221 -25.10 6.55 26.37
CA HIS A 221 -24.16 5.52 26.85
C HIS A 221 -22.69 5.92 26.60
N LEU A 222 -22.38 6.54 25.45
CA LEU A 222 -21.04 7.03 25.16
C LEU A 222 -20.62 8.18 26.09
N TRP A 223 -21.53 9.10 26.44
CA TRP A 223 -21.27 10.15 27.42
C TRP A 223 -21.12 9.62 28.83
N ALA A 224 -21.92 8.63 29.23
CA ALA A 224 -21.74 7.95 30.51
C ALA A 224 -20.37 7.25 30.59
N LEU A 225 -19.94 6.61 29.49
CA LEU A 225 -18.65 5.93 29.40
C LEU A 225 -17.48 6.93 29.38
N LEU A 226 -17.61 8.04 28.67
CA LEU A 226 -16.62 9.12 28.62
C LEU A 226 -16.52 9.86 29.97
N GLY A 227 -17.65 10.12 30.62
CA GLY A 227 -17.71 10.64 31.98
C GLY A 227 -17.04 9.69 32.98
N LEU A 228 -17.28 8.38 32.86
CA LEU A 228 -16.67 7.35 33.70
C LEU A 228 -15.16 7.21 33.43
N LEU A 229 -14.71 7.34 32.18
CA LEU A 229 -13.29 7.37 31.80
C LEU A 229 -12.58 8.62 32.31
N LEU A 230 -13.23 9.80 32.28
CA LEU A 230 -12.69 11.02 32.87
C LEU A 230 -12.60 10.90 34.40
N LEU A 231 -13.60 10.29 35.04
CA LEU A 231 -13.59 10.01 36.48
C LEU A 231 -12.46 9.04 36.85
N LEU A 232 -12.29 7.95 36.09
CA LEU A 232 -11.19 7.00 36.25
C LEU A 232 -9.82 7.65 36.00
N GLY A 233 -9.71 8.47 34.96
CA GLY A 233 -8.50 9.24 34.65
C GLY A 233 -8.14 10.22 35.76
N LEU A 234 -9.14 10.87 36.35
CA LEU A 234 -8.97 11.78 37.49
C LEU A 234 -8.60 11.04 38.78
N VAL A 235 -9.23 9.89 39.06
CA VAL A 235 -8.84 9.00 40.18
C VAL A 235 -7.41 8.49 39.98
N TRP A 236 -7.03 8.17 38.74
CA TRP A 236 -5.68 7.71 38.40
C TRP A 236 -4.64 8.82 38.57
N THR A 237 -4.90 10.05 38.11
CA THR A 237 -4.00 11.19 38.31
C THR A 237 -3.91 11.59 39.79
N MET A 238 -5.01 11.51 40.55
CA MET A 238 -4.98 11.68 42.01
C MET A 238 -4.19 10.57 42.70
N GLY A 239 -4.28 9.32 42.24
CA GLY A 239 -3.52 8.18 42.75
C GLY A 239 -2.01 8.29 42.49
N GLN A 240 -1.62 8.73 41.29
CA GLN A 240 -0.23 9.02 40.95
C GLN A 240 0.30 10.22 41.76
N GLY A 241 -0.50 11.27 41.93
CA GLY A 241 -0.17 12.41 42.78
C GLY A 241 -0.03 12.04 44.26
N TYR A 242 -0.82 11.08 44.75
CA TYR A 242 -0.74 10.58 46.13
C TYR A 242 0.55 9.78 46.38
N GLN A 243 0.96 8.94 45.42
CA GLN A 243 2.19 8.14 45.50
C GLN A 243 3.47 9.00 45.43
N GLN A 244 3.45 10.10 44.67
CA GLN A 244 4.64 10.95 44.51
C GLN A 244 4.87 11.96 45.65
N PHE A 245 3.91 12.20 46.56
CA PHE A 245 3.96 13.38 47.45
C PHE A 245 3.74 13.18 48.96
N ILE A 246 3.58 11.95 49.48
CA ILE A 246 3.45 11.70 50.94
C ILE A 246 4.54 10.67 51.34
N ARG A 247 5.68 10.99 51.98
CA ARG A 247 6.03 11.94 53.07
C ARG A 247 7.47 12.51 52.89
N PRO A 248 7.93 13.55 53.65
CA PRO A 248 7.28 14.28 54.75
C PRO A 248 7.22 15.81 54.55
N ASP A 249 6.05 16.41 54.68
CA ASP A 249 5.83 17.69 55.41
C ASP A 249 4.33 18.03 55.37
N LEU A 250 3.68 17.96 56.54
CA LEU A 250 2.22 17.90 56.68
C LEU A 250 1.49 19.25 56.53
N GLN A 251 2.14 20.32 56.10
CA GLN A 251 1.52 21.66 56.01
C GLN A 251 0.95 22.03 54.62
N ARG A 252 1.17 21.23 53.56
CA ARG A 252 0.67 21.53 52.19
C ARG A 252 -0.57 20.75 51.76
N VAL A 253 -1.13 19.91 52.63
CA VAL A 253 -2.28 19.03 52.29
C VAL A 253 -3.60 19.81 52.21
N SER A 254 -3.73 20.92 52.95
CA SER A 254 -4.96 21.72 52.95
C SER A 254 -5.17 22.53 51.67
N THR A 255 -4.10 23.03 51.04
CA THR A 255 -4.19 23.87 49.83
C THR A 255 -4.54 23.06 48.58
N LEU A 256 -4.06 21.83 48.45
CA LEU A 256 -4.39 20.94 47.32
C LEU A 256 -5.78 20.30 47.46
N ALA A 257 -6.23 19.99 48.69
CA ALA A 257 -7.61 19.55 48.94
C ALA A 257 -8.61 20.70 48.69
N LEU A 258 -8.27 21.93 49.08
CA LEU A 258 -9.07 23.12 48.77
C LEU A 258 -9.05 23.46 47.27
N ALA A 259 -7.92 23.29 46.58
CA ALA A 259 -7.83 23.46 45.13
C ALA A 259 -8.66 22.41 44.38
N GLY A 260 -8.64 21.15 44.85
CA GLY A 260 -9.46 20.07 44.30
C GLY A 260 -10.96 20.29 44.53
N LEU A 261 -11.37 20.70 45.74
CA LEU A 261 -12.76 21.06 46.03
C LEU A 261 -13.20 22.33 45.27
N GLY A 262 -12.30 23.28 45.05
CA GLY A 262 -12.54 24.47 44.23
C GLY A 262 -12.70 24.15 42.74
N LEU A 263 -11.98 23.16 42.23
CA LEU A 263 -12.11 22.67 40.85
C LEU A 263 -13.40 21.85 40.66
N VAL A 264 -13.74 20.97 41.60
CA VAL A 264 -14.99 20.20 41.59
C VAL A 264 -16.20 21.13 41.74
N GLY A 265 -16.13 22.08 42.67
CA GLY A 265 -17.11 23.14 42.83
C GLY A 265 -17.23 24.01 41.58
N GLY A 266 -16.11 24.43 40.98
CA GLY A 266 -16.07 25.23 39.76
C GLY A 266 -16.68 24.52 38.55
N VAL A 267 -16.40 23.23 38.36
CA VAL A 267 -16.95 22.43 37.25
C VAL A 267 -18.45 22.14 37.46
N ALA A 268 -18.87 21.85 38.70
CA ALA A 268 -20.29 21.66 39.02
C ALA A 268 -21.10 22.97 38.89
N LEU A 269 -20.52 24.10 39.30
CA LEU A 269 -21.14 25.42 39.21
C LEU A 269 -21.13 25.94 37.77
N MET A 270 -20.11 25.62 36.97
CA MET A 270 -20.09 25.84 35.51
C MET A 270 -21.14 24.98 34.81
N GLY A 271 -21.31 23.71 35.18
CA GLY A 271 -22.36 22.83 34.67
C GLY A 271 -23.77 23.33 35.02
N ALA A 272 -23.96 23.82 36.25
CA ALA A 272 -25.21 24.44 36.68
C ALA A 272 -25.46 25.80 36.02
N LEU A 273 -24.41 26.63 35.82
CA LEU A 273 -24.49 27.88 35.07
C LEU A 273 -24.86 27.61 33.61
N LEU A 274 -24.22 26.64 32.95
CA LEU A 274 -24.52 26.26 31.58
C LEU A 274 -25.95 25.70 31.46
N TYR A 275 -26.44 24.97 32.46
CA TYR A 275 -27.82 24.50 32.50
C TYR A 275 -28.83 25.65 32.66
N PHE A 276 -28.55 26.65 33.51
CA PHE A 276 -29.49 27.73 33.83
C PHE A 276 -29.40 28.97 32.91
N LEU A 277 -28.22 29.36 32.43
CA LEU A 277 -28.02 30.58 31.62
C LEU A 277 -28.20 30.37 30.12
N VAL A 278 -27.96 29.16 29.61
CA VAL A 278 -27.90 28.92 28.16
C VAL A 278 -29.28 29.00 27.50
N TRP A 279 -30.38 28.80 28.24
CA TRP A 279 -31.67 28.57 27.57
C TRP A 279 -32.59 29.79 27.36
N ARG A 280 -32.25 31.02 27.79
CA ARG A 280 -33.18 32.15 27.61
C ARG A 280 -32.61 33.53 27.28
N SER A 281 -31.31 33.81 27.42
CA SER A 281 -30.78 35.17 27.16
C SER A 281 -29.70 35.21 26.06
N HIS A 282 -29.82 36.16 25.14
CA HIS A 282 -28.82 36.41 24.09
C HIS A 282 -27.47 36.89 24.66
N LEU A 283 -27.49 37.52 25.83
CA LEU A 283 -26.32 38.06 26.53
C LEU A 283 -25.46 36.96 27.16
N ALA A 284 -26.08 35.92 27.72
CA ALA A 284 -25.36 34.74 28.20
C ALA A 284 -24.62 34.00 27.08
N ARG A 285 -25.24 33.90 25.88
CA ARG A 285 -24.58 33.34 24.69
C ARG A 285 -23.38 34.16 24.24
N ALA A 286 -23.48 35.50 24.28
CA ALA A 286 -22.37 36.39 23.92
C ALA A 286 -21.21 36.33 24.94
N LEU A 287 -21.51 36.21 26.24
CA LEU A 287 -20.49 36.05 27.28
C LEU A 287 -19.81 34.68 27.23
N LEU A 288 -20.56 33.61 26.94
CA LEU A 288 -19.99 32.28 26.69
C LEU A 288 -19.11 32.27 25.44
N TRP A 289 -19.46 33.04 24.41
CA TRP A 289 -18.60 33.29 23.26
C TRP A 289 -17.27 33.92 23.67
N LEU A 290 -17.30 35.01 24.43
CA LEU A 290 -16.09 35.66 24.95
C LEU A 290 -15.25 34.71 25.82
N LEU A 291 -15.86 33.97 26.74
CA LEU A 291 -15.17 33.02 27.61
C LEU A 291 -14.55 31.84 26.85
N ALA A 292 -15.24 31.32 25.83
CA ALA A 292 -14.71 30.26 24.99
C ALA A 292 -13.50 30.74 24.17
N TRP A 293 -13.56 31.96 23.59
CA TRP A 293 -12.42 32.54 22.88
C TRP A 293 -11.25 32.87 23.80
N VAL A 294 -11.52 33.32 25.04
CA VAL A 294 -10.49 33.51 26.07
C VAL A 294 -9.86 32.17 26.47
N GLY A 295 -10.66 31.10 26.63
CA GLY A 295 -10.17 29.76 26.92
C GLY A 295 -9.32 29.16 25.79
N VAL A 296 -9.73 29.35 24.54
CA VAL A 296 -8.95 28.95 23.34
C VAL A 296 -7.65 29.76 23.27
N ALA A 297 -7.71 31.08 23.45
CA ALA A 297 -6.52 31.93 23.47
C ALA A 297 -5.55 31.56 24.60
N TRP A 298 -6.07 31.17 25.77
CA TRP A 298 -5.27 30.73 26.91
C TRP A 298 -4.63 29.34 26.69
N LEU A 299 -5.35 28.40 26.08
CA LEU A 299 -4.82 27.09 25.66
C LEU A 299 -3.73 27.22 24.60
N VAL A 300 -3.95 28.09 23.61
CA VAL A 300 -2.94 28.46 22.59
C VAL A 300 -1.73 29.09 23.26
N TRP A 301 -1.94 30.01 24.19
CA TRP A 301 -0.85 30.64 24.94
C TRP A 301 -0.04 29.61 25.73
N ILE A 302 -0.68 28.71 26.49
CA ILE A 302 0.01 27.69 27.30
C ILE A 302 0.76 26.68 26.43
N THR A 303 0.18 26.25 25.31
CA THR A 303 0.84 25.32 24.40
C THR A 303 2.04 25.97 23.71
N VAL A 304 1.90 27.21 23.21
CA VAL A 304 3.00 27.97 22.61
C VAL A 304 4.08 28.31 23.65
N TYR A 305 3.69 28.79 24.83
CA TYR A 305 4.61 29.18 25.91
C TYR A 305 5.36 27.98 26.49
N GLY A 306 4.66 26.88 26.79
CA GLY A 306 5.27 25.65 27.28
C GLY A 306 6.24 25.04 26.27
N PHE A 307 5.92 25.11 24.99
CA PHE A 307 6.78 24.57 23.94
C PHE A 307 8.01 25.46 23.64
N LEU A 308 7.86 26.78 23.68
CA LEU A 308 8.97 27.75 23.62
C LEU A 308 9.95 27.63 24.81
N GLN A 309 9.47 27.20 25.99
CA GLN A 309 10.34 26.93 27.14
C GLN A 309 11.06 25.57 27.04
N THR A 310 10.46 24.57 26.38
CA THR A 310 10.99 23.19 26.34
C THR A 310 11.91 22.95 25.14
N SER A 311 11.77 23.72 24.05
CA SER A 311 12.53 23.54 22.80
C SER A 311 13.00 24.88 22.22
N ARG A 312 14.30 25.00 21.92
CA ARG A 312 14.89 26.18 21.26
C ARG A 312 15.12 25.88 19.78
N GLY A 313 14.35 26.50 18.87
CA GLY A 313 14.53 26.34 17.42
C GLY A 313 13.32 26.75 16.56
N LEU A 314 13.51 26.80 15.23
CA LEU A 314 12.45 27.12 14.26
C LEU A 314 11.32 26.07 14.25
N GLU A 315 11.66 24.80 14.48
CA GLU A 315 10.70 23.70 14.62
C GLU A 315 9.73 23.92 15.78
N ALA A 316 10.22 24.56 16.86
CA ALA A 316 9.41 24.90 18.01
C ALA A 316 8.31 25.91 17.65
N VAL A 317 8.69 26.93 16.88
CA VAL A 317 7.77 27.97 16.42
C VAL A 317 6.73 27.39 15.45
N LEU A 318 7.16 26.51 14.53
CA LEU A 318 6.27 25.88 13.55
C LEU A 318 5.22 24.97 14.20
N ALA A 319 5.61 24.08 15.12
CA ALA A 319 4.61 23.22 15.76
C ALA A 319 3.69 23.98 16.72
N GLY A 320 4.17 25.06 17.35
CA GLY A 320 3.31 26.00 18.10
C GLY A 320 2.26 26.69 17.22
N LEU A 321 2.65 27.16 16.03
CA LEU A 321 1.73 27.76 15.06
C LEU A 321 0.72 26.74 14.53
N ILE A 322 1.15 25.52 14.18
CA ILE A 322 0.27 24.44 13.74
C ILE A 322 -0.74 24.08 14.84
N GLY A 323 -0.27 23.94 16.09
CA GLY A 323 -1.12 23.69 17.24
C GLY A 323 -2.17 24.79 17.47
N ALA A 324 -1.77 26.06 17.34
CA ALA A 324 -2.67 27.21 17.45
C ALA A 324 -3.74 27.23 16.36
N VAL A 325 -3.36 26.94 15.11
CA VAL A 325 -4.29 26.86 13.97
C VAL A 325 -5.25 25.68 14.15
N LEU A 326 -4.77 24.51 14.57
CA LEU A 326 -5.63 23.34 14.82
C LEU A 326 -6.61 23.59 15.96
N LEU A 327 -6.16 24.15 17.09
CA LEU A 327 -7.04 24.49 18.21
C LEU A 327 -8.05 25.58 17.84
N GLY A 328 -7.64 26.59 17.07
CA GLY A 328 -8.53 27.61 16.52
C GLY A 328 -9.57 27.03 15.56
N ALA A 329 -9.17 26.11 14.68
CA ALA A 329 -10.07 25.42 13.76
C ALA A 329 -11.05 24.50 14.50
N ILE A 330 -10.58 23.76 15.52
CA ILE A 330 -11.44 22.96 16.40
C ILE A 330 -12.44 23.86 17.13
N GLY A 331 -11.97 24.95 17.74
CA GLY A 331 -12.83 25.93 18.41
C GLY A 331 -13.88 26.53 17.47
N TYR A 332 -13.48 26.90 16.25
CA TYR A 332 -14.38 27.35 15.20
C TYR A 332 -15.44 26.29 14.88
N VAL A 333 -15.04 25.06 14.57
CA VAL A 333 -15.96 23.95 14.22
C VAL A 333 -16.92 23.59 15.37
N LEU A 334 -16.46 23.63 16.61
CA LEU A 334 -17.25 23.24 17.79
C LEU A 334 -18.26 24.32 18.23
N LEU A 335 -17.96 25.59 17.95
CA LEU A 335 -18.77 26.75 18.35
C LEU A 335 -19.64 27.29 17.23
N TRP A 336 -19.35 26.94 15.96
CA TRP A 336 -20.13 27.40 14.83
C TRP A 336 -21.49 26.69 14.76
N PRO A 337 -22.61 27.41 14.51
CA PRO A 337 -23.95 26.84 14.60
C PRO A 337 -24.21 25.73 13.58
N ARG A 338 -23.68 25.86 12.36
CA ARG A 338 -23.91 24.91 11.26
C ARG A 338 -22.65 24.79 10.41
N VAL A 339 -22.01 23.63 10.42
CA VAL A 339 -20.88 23.36 9.54
C VAL A 339 -21.40 22.52 8.38
N GLU A 340 -21.43 23.13 7.20
CA GLU A 340 -21.79 22.44 5.97
C GLU A 340 -20.54 21.75 5.42
N PHE A 341 -20.51 20.42 5.47
CA PHE A 341 -19.43 19.65 4.87
C PHE A 341 -19.87 19.14 3.51
N ASP A 342 -19.28 19.70 2.47
CA ASP A 342 -19.34 19.06 1.15
C ASP A 342 -18.31 17.91 1.12
N LEU A 343 -18.83 16.67 1.22
CA LEU A 343 -18.02 15.45 1.19
C LEU A 343 -17.20 15.37 -0.09
N ASP A 344 -17.76 15.83 -1.21
CA ASP A 344 -17.05 15.86 -2.48
C ASP A 344 -15.83 16.78 -2.40
N THR A 345 -16.05 18.03 -2.01
CA THR A 345 -14.96 18.97 -1.80
C THR A 345 -13.92 18.43 -0.81
N LEU A 346 -14.32 17.92 0.35
CA LEU A 346 -13.36 17.39 1.34
C LEU A 346 -12.46 16.31 0.73
N ILE A 347 -13.05 15.29 0.10
CA ILE A 347 -12.31 14.17 -0.48
C ILE A 347 -11.44 14.66 -1.64
N MET A 348 -11.97 15.48 -2.54
CA MET A 348 -11.21 15.99 -3.69
C MET A 348 -10.07 16.93 -3.26
N ARG A 349 -10.27 17.76 -2.23
CA ARG A 349 -9.20 18.61 -1.69
C ARG A 349 -8.10 17.79 -1.03
N THR A 350 -8.43 16.72 -0.30
CA THR A 350 -7.42 15.79 0.20
C THR A 350 -6.61 15.16 -0.95
N VAL A 351 -7.28 14.69 -2.00
CA VAL A 351 -6.62 14.12 -3.18
C VAL A 351 -5.73 15.15 -3.88
N GLU A 352 -6.20 16.40 -4.04
CA GLU A 352 -5.42 17.47 -4.68
C GLU A 352 -4.20 17.89 -3.84
N VAL A 353 -4.32 17.92 -2.51
CA VAL A 353 -3.19 18.21 -1.61
C VAL A 353 -2.13 17.10 -1.72
N LEU A 354 -2.54 15.83 -1.74
CA LEU A 354 -1.61 14.72 -1.92
C LEU A 354 -0.95 14.78 -3.30
N ALA A 355 -1.71 15.05 -4.36
CA ALA A 355 -1.22 15.14 -5.73
C ALA A 355 -0.36 16.40 -6.00
N ALA A 356 -0.38 17.40 -5.11
CA ALA A 356 0.51 18.55 -5.20
C ALA A 356 1.97 18.18 -4.89
N ILE A 357 2.19 17.08 -4.16
CA ILE A 357 3.51 16.54 -3.88
C ILE A 357 3.84 15.54 -5.01
N PRO A 358 5.01 15.63 -5.66
CA PRO A 358 5.34 14.65 -6.69
C PRO A 358 5.45 13.23 -6.12
N ASP A 359 4.82 12.26 -6.80
CA ASP A 359 4.62 10.89 -6.30
C ASP A 359 5.89 10.24 -5.75
N LEU A 360 7.01 10.33 -6.48
CA LEU A 360 8.28 9.77 -6.05
C LEU A 360 8.78 10.37 -4.72
N PHE A 361 8.65 11.69 -4.53
CA PHE A 361 9.07 12.32 -3.27
C PHE A 361 8.16 11.91 -2.12
N LEU A 362 6.85 11.84 -2.36
CA LEU A 362 5.90 11.38 -1.34
C LEU A 362 6.19 9.93 -0.93
N LEU A 363 6.44 9.05 -1.90
CA LEU A 363 6.81 7.66 -1.65
C LEU A 363 8.13 7.58 -0.86
N ILE A 364 9.16 8.35 -1.22
CA ILE A 364 10.44 8.39 -0.48
C ILE A 364 10.21 8.83 0.97
N ILE A 365 9.49 9.93 1.19
CA ILE A 365 9.22 10.48 2.53
C ILE A 365 8.50 9.44 3.38
N LEU A 366 7.46 8.79 2.85
CA LEU A 366 6.70 7.78 3.57
C LEU A 366 7.52 6.50 3.82
N SER A 367 8.37 6.10 2.87
CA SER A 367 9.17 4.88 3.01
C SER A 367 10.29 5.02 4.04
N VAL A 368 10.84 6.23 4.21
CA VAL A 368 11.85 6.53 5.24
C VAL A 368 11.27 6.39 6.66
N LEU A 369 9.95 6.51 6.83
CA LEU A 369 9.29 6.27 8.12
C LEU A 369 9.29 4.77 8.51
N ILE A 370 9.59 3.86 7.58
CA ILE A 370 9.69 2.43 7.86
C ILE A 370 11.02 2.14 8.58
N PRO A 371 11.01 1.55 9.79
CA PRO A 371 12.23 1.18 10.48
C PRO A 371 13.08 0.18 9.68
N MET A 372 14.41 0.25 9.82
CA MET A 372 15.32 -0.62 9.09
C MET A 372 15.24 -2.09 9.51
N GLU A 373 14.76 -2.38 10.73
CA GLU A 373 14.78 -3.70 11.37
C GLU A 373 13.41 -4.41 11.34
N VAL A 374 12.58 -4.13 10.34
CA VAL A 374 11.28 -4.82 10.19
C VAL A 374 11.42 -6.16 9.46
N PRO A 375 10.65 -7.19 9.84
CA PRO A 375 10.59 -8.44 9.08
C PRO A 375 10.17 -8.20 7.62
N PRO A 376 10.66 -9.00 6.65
CA PRO A 376 10.36 -8.79 5.23
C PRO A 376 8.86 -8.77 4.90
N ALA A 377 8.06 -9.62 5.55
CA ALA A 377 6.61 -9.65 5.37
C ALA A 377 5.93 -8.36 5.84
N VAL A 378 6.40 -7.75 6.93
CA VAL A 378 5.87 -6.47 7.44
C VAL A 378 6.26 -5.35 6.49
N ARG A 379 7.51 -5.31 6.03
CA ARG A 379 7.98 -4.34 5.03
C ARG A 379 7.16 -4.41 3.75
N PHE A 380 6.87 -5.61 3.26
CA PHE A 380 5.98 -5.83 2.11
C PHE A 380 4.61 -5.15 2.31
N VAL A 381 3.94 -5.40 3.44
CA VAL A 381 2.62 -4.82 3.73
C VAL A 381 2.71 -3.28 3.82
N LEU A 382 3.77 -2.75 4.42
CA LEU A 382 3.98 -1.30 4.51
C LEU A 382 4.19 -0.66 3.14
N VAL A 383 5.03 -1.26 2.27
CA VAL A 383 5.24 -0.78 0.90
C VAL A 383 3.94 -0.82 0.09
N VAL A 384 3.17 -1.91 0.18
CA VAL A 384 1.83 -2.02 -0.43
C VAL A 384 0.91 -0.91 0.06
N THR A 385 0.89 -0.65 1.37
CA THR A 385 0.04 0.38 1.98
C THR A 385 0.42 1.77 1.51
N ILE A 386 1.73 2.09 1.48
CA ILE A 386 2.25 3.37 1.01
C ILE A 386 1.89 3.59 -0.46
N LEU A 387 2.18 2.63 -1.34
CA LEU A 387 1.87 2.72 -2.76
C LEU A 387 0.37 2.94 -2.99
N SER A 388 -0.47 2.23 -2.24
CA SER A 388 -1.93 2.35 -2.30
C SER A 388 -2.42 3.71 -1.83
N PHE A 389 -1.87 4.20 -0.72
CA PHE A 389 -2.20 5.50 -0.13
C PHE A 389 -1.78 6.68 -1.02
N VAL A 390 -0.73 6.54 -1.82
CA VAL A 390 -0.35 7.58 -2.79
C VAL A 390 -1.26 7.56 -4.01
N ASN A 391 -1.64 6.36 -4.50
CA ASN A 391 -2.29 6.23 -5.81
C ASN A 391 -3.83 6.12 -5.77
N TRP A 392 -4.48 5.98 -4.60
CA TRP A 392 -5.95 5.87 -4.53
C TRP A 392 -6.69 7.10 -5.06
N GLY A 393 -6.09 8.30 -4.95
CA GLY A 393 -6.73 9.56 -5.33
C GLY A 393 -7.02 9.64 -6.84
N GLY A 394 -6.15 9.09 -7.68
CA GLY A 394 -6.37 8.97 -9.11
C GLY A 394 -7.61 8.12 -9.42
N LEU A 395 -7.70 6.94 -8.80
CA LEU A 395 -8.86 6.05 -8.94
C LEU A 395 -10.15 6.69 -8.39
N ALA A 396 -10.07 7.38 -7.25
CA ALA A 396 -11.20 8.07 -6.64
C ALA A 396 -11.78 9.15 -7.56
N ARG A 397 -10.92 9.96 -8.19
CA ARG A 397 -11.35 11.02 -9.12
C ARG A 397 -12.08 10.44 -10.32
N ILE A 398 -11.63 9.29 -10.81
CA ILE A 398 -12.26 8.62 -11.95
C ILE A 398 -13.60 8.00 -11.54
N ILE A 399 -13.67 7.32 -10.39
CA ILE A 399 -14.93 6.74 -9.93
C ILE A 399 -15.95 7.82 -9.63
N ARG A 400 -15.51 8.94 -9.05
CA ARG A 400 -16.35 10.11 -8.85
C ARG A 400 -17.00 10.58 -10.16
N SER A 401 -16.24 10.70 -11.26
CA SER A 401 -16.80 11.17 -12.53
C SER A 401 -17.83 10.19 -13.12
N GLN A 402 -17.58 8.88 -12.99
CA GLN A 402 -18.52 7.84 -13.40
C GLN A 402 -19.80 7.85 -12.54
N VAL A 403 -19.66 7.99 -11.23
CA VAL A 403 -20.77 8.01 -10.28
C VAL A 403 -21.63 9.26 -10.50
N LEU A 404 -21.02 10.42 -10.75
CA LEU A 404 -21.72 11.65 -11.15
C LEU A 404 -22.58 11.45 -12.40
N GLN A 405 -22.09 10.68 -13.39
CA GLN A 405 -22.85 10.38 -14.59
C GLN A 405 -23.98 9.38 -14.32
N LEU A 406 -23.69 8.30 -13.60
CA LEU A 406 -24.61 7.18 -13.39
C LEU A 406 -25.75 7.52 -12.42
N ARG A 407 -25.54 8.43 -11.46
CA ARG A 407 -26.59 8.85 -10.52
C ARG A 407 -27.70 9.65 -11.18
N GLU A 408 -27.41 10.33 -12.29
CA GLU A 408 -28.37 11.14 -13.05
C GLU A 408 -29.18 10.30 -14.05
N MET A 409 -28.89 9.00 -14.17
CA MET A 409 -29.64 8.11 -15.07
C MET A 409 -31.02 7.77 -14.50
N GLU A 410 -31.99 7.54 -15.40
CA GLU A 410 -33.40 7.32 -15.08
C GLU A 410 -33.62 6.19 -14.06
N TYR A 411 -32.85 5.10 -14.14
CA TYR A 411 -32.98 3.98 -13.20
C TYR A 411 -32.53 4.34 -11.77
N ALA A 412 -31.57 5.23 -11.61
CA ALA A 412 -31.08 5.67 -10.29
C ALA A 412 -32.08 6.66 -9.67
N GLN A 413 -32.60 7.60 -10.47
CA GLN A 413 -33.63 8.53 -10.05
C GLN A 413 -34.95 7.81 -9.70
N ALA A 414 -35.34 6.79 -10.48
CA ALA A 414 -36.51 5.97 -10.18
C ALA A 414 -36.36 5.21 -8.84
N ALA A 415 -35.18 4.65 -8.56
CA ALA A 415 -34.92 4.01 -7.28
C ALA A 415 -35.03 5.00 -6.10
N GLN A 416 -34.54 6.23 -6.28
CA GLN A 416 -34.68 7.29 -5.28
C GLN A 416 -36.16 7.69 -5.08
N ALA A 417 -36.93 7.83 -6.16
CA ALA A 417 -38.36 8.15 -6.10
C ALA A 417 -39.19 7.06 -5.39
N LEU A 418 -38.74 5.80 -5.48
CA LEU A 418 -39.31 4.66 -4.74
C LEU A 418 -38.86 4.57 -3.28
N GLY A 419 -38.11 5.56 -2.78
CA GLY A 419 -37.65 5.63 -1.39
C GLY A 419 -36.47 4.70 -1.06
N ALA A 420 -35.68 4.27 -2.05
CA ALA A 420 -34.46 3.52 -1.77
C ALA A 420 -33.44 4.42 -1.04
N GLY A 421 -32.84 3.90 0.03
CA GLY A 421 -31.78 4.61 0.75
C GLY A 421 -30.49 4.73 -0.08
N ASP A 422 -29.71 5.79 0.18
CA ASP A 422 -28.48 6.13 -0.56
C ASP A 422 -27.52 4.96 -0.74
N ALA A 423 -27.21 4.23 0.33
CA ALA A 423 -26.31 3.08 0.27
C ALA A 423 -26.82 1.98 -0.68
N ARG A 424 -28.15 1.77 -0.75
CA ARG A 424 -28.76 0.81 -1.67
C ARG A 424 -28.65 1.29 -3.11
N ILE A 425 -28.85 2.59 -3.35
CA ILE A 425 -28.70 3.21 -4.68
C ILE A 425 -27.25 3.06 -5.16
N ILE A 426 -26.28 3.43 -4.31
CA ILE A 426 -24.86 3.32 -4.63
C ILE A 426 -24.46 1.87 -4.94
N LEU A 427 -24.72 0.94 -4.02
CA LEU A 427 -24.22 -0.43 -4.13
C LEU A 427 -24.94 -1.27 -5.20
N ARG A 428 -26.25 -1.05 -5.42
CA ARG A 428 -27.05 -1.92 -6.28
C ARG A 428 -27.33 -1.34 -7.66
N HIS A 429 -27.28 0.00 -7.82
CA HIS A 429 -27.67 0.65 -9.07
C HIS A 429 -26.53 1.45 -9.70
N VAL A 430 -25.66 2.08 -8.91
CA VAL A 430 -24.59 2.94 -9.45
C VAL A 430 -23.29 2.15 -9.65
N LEU A 431 -22.74 1.55 -8.59
CA LEU A 431 -21.46 0.84 -8.64
C LEU A 431 -21.40 -0.30 -9.66
N PRO A 432 -22.45 -1.12 -9.85
CA PRO A 432 -22.44 -2.14 -10.90
C PRO A 432 -22.26 -1.57 -12.30
N GLY A 433 -22.67 -0.32 -12.53
CA GLY A 433 -22.46 0.40 -13.79
C GLY A 433 -21.00 0.76 -14.07
N THR A 434 -20.12 0.75 -13.05
CA THR A 434 -18.70 1.12 -13.21
C THR A 434 -17.78 -0.09 -13.41
N TYR A 435 -18.27 -1.32 -13.26
CA TYR A 435 -17.43 -2.54 -13.28
C TYR A 435 -16.62 -2.71 -14.55
N THR A 436 -17.21 -2.45 -15.71
CA THR A 436 -16.53 -2.54 -17.01
C THR A 436 -15.31 -1.61 -17.06
N TYR A 437 -15.48 -0.37 -16.59
CA TYR A 437 -14.40 0.60 -16.50
C TYR A 437 -13.35 0.19 -15.46
N LEU A 438 -13.79 -0.28 -14.29
CA LEU A 438 -12.92 -0.68 -13.20
C LEU A 438 -11.98 -1.82 -13.58
N ILE A 439 -12.48 -2.84 -14.29
CA ILE A 439 -11.65 -3.97 -14.75
C ILE A 439 -10.50 -3.48 -15.64
N VAL A 440 -10.80 -2.55 -16.55
CA VAL A 440 -9.81 -1.96 -17.45
C VAL A 440 -8.82 -1.09 -16.69
N ALA A 441 -9.31 -0.19 -15.84
CA ALA A 441 -8.50 0.74 -15.06
C ALA A 441 -7.54 0.01 -14.11
N VAL A 442 -8.01 -1.04 -13.43
CA VAL A 442 -7.20 -1.91 -12.56
C VAL A 442 -6.06 -2.55 -13.34
N THR A 443 -6.36 -3.12 -14.51
CA THR A 443 -5.34 -3.82 -15.31
C THR A 443 -4.25 -2.87 -15.79
N LEU A 444 -4.62 -1.65 -16.22
CA LEU A 444 -3.69 -0.62 -16.67
C LEU A 444 -2.93 0.06 -15.51
N ALA A 445 -3.45 -0.02 -14.27
CA ALA A 445 -2.78 0.52 -13.11
C ALA A 445 -1.64 -0.38 -12.60
N ILE A 446 -1.80 -1.71 -12.66
CA ILE A 446 -0.83 -2.69 -12.14
C ILE A 446 0.62 -2.41 -12.59
N PRO A 447 0.92 -2.12 -13.88
CA PRO A 447 2.27 -1.77 -14.31
C PRO A 447 2.89 -0.60 -13.53
N GLY A 448 2.10 0.43 -13.25
CA GLY A 448 2.55 1.60 -12.50
C GLY A 448 2.95 1.24 -11.06
N PHE A 449 2.20 0.34 -10.43
CA PHE A 449 2.53 -0.15 -9.09
C PHE A 449 3.76 -1.06 -9.07
N ILE A 450 3.95 -1.91 -10.08
CA ILE A 450 5.16 -2.73 -10.25
C ILE A 450 6.39 -1.81 -10.41
N LEU A 451 6.28 -0.77 -11.25
CA LEU A 451 7.35 0.21 -11.43
C LEU A 451 7.60 1.04 -10.17
N GLY A 452 6.56 1.42 -9.44
CA GLY A 452 6.67 2.14 -8.17
C GLY A 452 7.40 1.33 -7.10
N GLU A 453 7.05 0.05 -6.93
CA GLU A 453 7.77 -0.88 -6.07
C GLU A 453 9.22 -1.06 -6.52
N SER A 454 9.42 -1.37 -7.80
CA SER A 454 10.74 -1.61 -8.36
C SER A 454 11.63 -0.38 -8.21
N GLY A 455 11.08 0.82 -8.41
CA GLY A 455 11.77 2.09 -8.22
C GLY A 455 12.15 2.34 -6.76
N LEU A 456 11.25 2.10 -5.81
CA LEU A 456 11.55 2.22 -4.39
C LEU A 456 12.61 1.22 -3.94
N SER A 457 12.48 -0.04 -4.33
CA SER A 457 13.44 -1.10 -4.01
C SER A 457 14.79 -0.87 -4.67
N PHE A 458 14.80 -0.33 -5.90
CA PHE A 458 16.01 0.11 -6.60
C PHE A 458 16.76 1.21 -5.84
N LEU A 459 16.04 2.17 -5.26
CA LEU A 459 16.59 3.23 -4.41
C LEU A 459 16.96 2.76 -2.99
N GLY A 460 16.74 1.49 -2.65
CA GLY A 460 17.00 0.93 -1.32
C GLY A 460 15.95 1.30 -0.26
N LEU A 461 14.84 1.91 -0.67
CA LEU A 461 13.75 2.37 0.21
C LEU A 461 12.55 1.41 0.22
N GLY A 462 12.47 0.48 -0.73
CA GLY A 462 11.40 -0.51 -0.84
C GLY A 462 11.72 -1.80 -0.11
N ILE A 463 11.64 -2.92 -0.83
CA ILE A 463 12.02 -4.24 -0.32
C ILE A 463 13.54 -4.29 -0.16
N GLN A 464 13.98 -4.86 0.95
CA GLN A 464 15.39 -5.02 1.29
C GLN A 464 15.69 -6.47 1.67
N GLU A 465 16.97 -6.81 1.67
CA GLU A 465 17.50 -8.10 2.11
C GLU A 465 17.00 -8.44 3.54
N PRO A 466 16.72 -9.72 3.86
CA PRO A 466 17.05 -10.94 3.10
C PRO A 466 16.11 -11.28 1.93
N ALA A 467 14.96 -10.60 1.80
CA ALA A 467 14.04 -10.85 0.70
C ALA A 467 14.55 -10.25 -0.61
N THR A 468 14.12 -10.84 -1.74
CA THR A 468 14.48 -10.36 -3.07
C THR A 468 13.29 -9.79 -3.84
N SER A 469 13.50 -8.68 -4.55
CA SER A 469 12.57 -8.13 -5.54
C SER A 469 13.32 -7.71 -6.80
N TRP A 470 12.66 -7.56 -7.94
CA TRP A 470 13.35 -7.22 -9.19
C TRP A 470 14.05 -5.85 -9.13
N GLY A 471 13.43 -4.86 -8.47
CA GLY A 471 14.04 -3.55 -8.23
C GLY A 471 15.30 -3.64 -7.38
N LEU A 472 15.25 -4.42 -6.29
CA LEU A 472 16.40 -4.64 -5.42
C LEU A 472 17.55 -5.37 -6.14
N MET A 473 17.25 -6.32 -7.03
CA MET A 473 18.29 -6.96 -7.83
C MET A 473 18.94 -5.99 -8.81
N LEU A 474 18.17 -5.06 -9.37
CA LEU A 474 18.67 -4.06 -10.32
C LEU A 474 19.55 -2.99 -9.65
N SER A 475 19.34 -2.68 -8.37
CA SER A 475 20.21 -1.73 -7.63
C SER A 475 21.66 -2.23 -7.54
N LYS A 476 21.86 -3.55 -7.54
CA LYS A 476 23.19 -4.18 -7.58
C LYS A 476 23.91 -3.91 -8.90
N ALA A 477 23.19 -3.92 -10.02
CA ALA A 477 23.75 -3.54 -11.31
C ALA A 477 24.20 -2.07 -11.29
N GLN A 478 23.34 -1.17 -10.78
CA GLN A 478 23.67 0.25 -10.65
C GLN A 478 24.92 0.48 -9.80
N ALA A 479 25.07 -0.24 -8.68
CA ALA A 479 26.23 -0.12 -7.79
C ALA A 479 27.56 -0.45 -8.48
N THR A 480 27.55 -1.30 -9.52
CA THR A 480 28.74 -1.64 -10.30
C THR A 480 29.04 -0.70 -11.48
N GLY A 481 28.17 0.28 -11.73
CA GLY A 481 28.35 1.31 -12.76
C GLY A 481 28.51 0.72 -14.17
N ILE A 482 29.53 1.19 -14.91
CA ILE A 482 29.80 0.75 -16.29
C ILE A 482 30.12 -0.75 -16.38
N THR A 483 30.71 -1.33 -15.32
CA THR A 483 31.09 -2.74 -15.33
C THR A 483 29.89 -3.70 -15.37
N ALA A 484 28.69 -3.25 -14.99
CA ALA A 484 27.46 -4.00 -15.22
C ALA A 484 27.23 -4.29 -16.71
N PHE A 485 27.59 -3.39 -17.61
CA PHE A 485 27.31 -3.57 -19.04
C PHE A 485 28.39 -4.37 -19.76
N THR A 486 29.65 -4.23 -19.33
CA THR A 486 30.81 -4.82 -20.02
C THR A 486 31.26 -6.14 -19.41
N GLU A 487 31.32 -6.24 -18.09
CA GLU A 487 31.87 -7.40 -17.38
C GLU A 487 30.78 -8.27 -16.76
N ARG A 488 29.68 -7.66 -16.31
CA ARG A 488 28.63 -8.33 -15.49
C ARG A 488 27.21 -8.12 -16.05
N PRO A 489 26.96 -8.34 -17.36
CA PRO A 489 25.67 -8.06 -18.00
C PRO A 489 24.49 -8.84 -17.42
N TRP A 490 24.77 -9.96 -16.76
CA TRP A 490 23.73 -10.77 -16.12
C TRP A 490 23.01 -10.07 -14.96
N LEU A 491 23.62 -9.06 -14.34
CA LEU A 491 22.96 -8.25 -13.30
C LEU A 491 21.80 -7.41 -13.85
N LEU A 492 21.70 -7.22 -15.17
CA LEU A 492 20.65 -6.44 -15.83
C LEU A 492 19.40 -7.26 -16.17
N ILE A 493 19.46 -8.60 -16.05
CA ILE A 493 18.35 -9.50 -16.38
C ILE A 493 17.04 -9.13 -15.64
N PRO A 494 17.03 -8.75 -14.35
CA PRO A 494 15.80 -8.32 -13.66
C PRO A 494 15.07 -7.17 -14.38
N GLY A 495 15.81 -6.26 -15.03
CA GLY A 495 15.23 -5.18 -15.82
C GLY A 495 14.42 -5.68 -17.03
N VAL A 496 14.87 -6.77 -17.65
CA VAL A 496 14.13 -7.43 -18.75
C VAL A 496 12.83 -8.04 -18.22
N PHE A 497 12.84 -8.64 -17.03
CA PHE A 497 11.64 -9.19 -16.41
C PHE A 497 10.62 -8.10 -16.04
N ILE A 498 11.07 -6.97 -15.48
CA ILE A 498 10.21 -5.81 -15.24
C ILE A 498 9.60 -5.32 -16.55
N LEU A 499 10.40 -5.15 -17.60
CA LEU A 499 9.94 -4.69 -18.92
C LEU A 499 8.88 -5.64 -19.50
N LEU A 500 9.14 -6.94 -19.50
CA LEU A 500 8.21 -7.95 -20.00
C LEU A 500 6.91 -7.99 -19.20
N ALA A 501 6.98 -7.89 -17.87
CA ALA A 501 5.80 -7.86 -17.02
C ALA A 501 4.92 -6.62 -17.29
N VAL A 502 5.54 -5.44 -17.37
CA VAL A 502 4.86 -4.16 -17.67
C VAL A 502 4.20 -4.20 -19.05
N LEU A 503 4.92 -4.64 -20.08
CA LEU A 503 4.37 -4.79 -21.42
C LEU A 503 3.23 -5.81 -21.47
N ALA A 504 3.38 -6.94 -20.80
CA ALA A 504 2.36 -7.98 -20.78
C ALA A 504 1.06 -7.51 -20.10
N TYR A 505 1.16 -6.74 -19.00
CA TYR A 505 0.00 -6.11 -18.37
C TYR A 505 -0.65 -5.03 -19.23
N ASN A 506 0.13 -4.19 -19.91
CA ASN A 506 -0.43 -3.20 -20.84
C ASN A 506 -1.19 -3.87 -21.98
N PHE A 507 -0.60 -4.89 -22.62
CA PHE A 507 -1.27 -5.64 -23.68
C PHE A 507 -2.53 -6.37 -23.19
N LEU A 508 -2.50 -6.90 -21.96
CA LEU A 508 -3.67 -7.49 -21.32
C LEU A 508 -4.77 -6.44 -21.10
N GLY A 509 -4.42 -5.26 -20.59
CA GLY A 509 -5.33 -4.15 -20.32
C GLY A 509 -6.00 -3.62 -21.58
N ASP A 510 -5.24 -3.40 -22.65
CA ASP A 510 -5.77 -2.97 -23.94
C ASP A 510 -6.72 -4.02 -24.54
N GLY A 511 -6.35 -5.30 -24.47
CA GLY A 511 -7.22 -6.39 -24.89
C GLY A 511 -8.54 -6.47 -24.11
N LEU A 512 -8.48 -6.26 -22.79
CA LEU A 512 -9.67 -6.23 -21.93
C LEU A 512 -10.54 -5.02 -22.25
N ARG A 513 -9.94 -3.85 -22.49
CA ARG A 513 -10.64 -2.64 -22.90
C ARG A 513 -11.42 -2.85 -24.20
N ASP A 514 -10.77 -3.37 -25.23
CA ASP A 514 -11.39 -3.61 -26.53
C ASP A 514 -12.49 -4.68 -26.45
N ALA A 515 -12.28 -5.71 -25.63
CA ALA A 515 -13.26 -6.76 -25.41
C ALA A 515 -14.53 -6.27 -24.70
N LEU A 516 -14.36 -5.34 -23.77
CA LEU A 516 -15.41 -4.79 -22.93
C LEU A 516 -16.11 -3.56 -23.52
N ASP A 517 -15.58 -2.96 -24.58
CA ASP A 517 -16.19 -1.83 -25.28
C ASP A 517 -17.52 -2.26 -25.97
N PRO A 518 -18.67 -1.66 -25.62
CA PRO A 518 -19.94 -1.95 -26.27
C PRO A 518 -20.08 -1.37 -27.68
N ARG A 519 -19.21 -0.42 -28.09
CA ARG A 519 -19.27 0.27 -29.38
C ARG A 519 -18.40 -0.36 -30.46
N THR A 520 -17.55 -1.35 -30.14
CA THR A 520 -16.78 -2.09 -31.15
C THR A 520 -17.74 -2.92 -32.00
N LYS A 521 -18.08 -2.36 -33.18
CA LYS A 521 -18.87 -3.05 -34.21
C LYS A 521 -18.04 -4.18 -34.80
N VAL A 522 -18.71 -5.32 -35.04
CA VAL A 522 -18.19 -6.51 -35.73
C VAL A 522 -17.98 -6.23 -37.21
#